data_AF-A0A2V3YEN5-F1
#
_entry.id   AF-A0A2V3YEN5-F1
#
_cell.length_a   1.000
_cell.length_b   1.000
_cell.length_c   1.000
_cell.angle_alpha   90.00
_cell.angle_beta   90.00
_cell.angle_gamma   90.00
#
_symmetry.space_group_name_H-M   'P 1'
#
loop_
_entity.id
_entity.type
_entity.pdbx_description
1 polymer ?
#
loop_
_entity_poly.entity_id
_entity_poly.type
_entity_poly.pdbx_seq_one_letter_code
_entity_poly.pdbx_strand_id
1 'polypeptide(L)'
;MNQFEEEYILVNGIEHFLLHYPKTSDAPVLLYLHGGPGSFESLFAYELDNAWGDLFTHVHWDQRGAGKTLRRNKKNQSLPGKRETKNIYRRWSVWGIIPPIIRNYC
;
A
#
# COMPACT_ATOMS: atom_id res chain seq x y z
N MET A 1 -9.72 1.42 -23.30
CA MET A 1 -10.33 1.18 -21.97
C MET A 1 -9.24 0.52 -21.13
N ASN A 2 -8.51 1.28 -20.31
CA ASN A 2 -7.57 0.68 -19.37
C ASN A 2 -8.39 0.20 -18.17
N GLN A 3 -8.78 -1.07 -18.22
CA GLN A 3 -9.50 -1.70 -17.12
C GLN A 3 -8.45 -2.19 -16.12
N PHE A 4 -8.41 -1.55 -14.95
CA PHE A 4 -7.61 -2.03 -13.84
C PHE A 4 -8.22 -3.30 -13.25
N GLU A 5 -7.41 -4.11 -12.61
CA GLU A 5 -7.84 -5.33 -11.91
C GLU A 5 -7.54 -5.23 -10.42
N GLU A 6 -8.49 -5.63 -9.60
CA GLU A 6 -8.35 -5.67 -8.15
C GLU A 6 -8.18 -7.12 -7.68
N GLU A 7 -7.11 -7.39 -6.93
CA GLU A 7 -6.83 -8.72 -6.39
C GLU A 7 -6.66 -8.66 -4.87
N TYR A 8 -7.13 -9.71 -4.19
CA TYR A 8 -6.77 -9.98 -2.80
C TYR A 8 -6.05 -11.31 -2.70
N ILE A 9 -4.83 -11.30 -2.17
CA ILE A 9 -4.03 -12.51 -1.94
C ILE A 9 -3.87 -12.76 -0.44
N LEU A 10 -4.09 -14.00 -0.01
CA LEU A 10 -3.89 -14.39 1.40
C LEU A 10 -2.43 -14.76 1.63
N VAL A 11 -1.69 -13.95 2.40
CA VAL A 11 -0.29 -14.20 2.76
C VAL A 11 -0.13 -14.05 4.27
N ASN A 12 0.37 -15.11 4.93
CA ASN A 12 0.60 -15.13 6.39
C ASN A 12 -0.61 -14.64 7.21
N GLY A 13 -1.81 -15.10 6.84
CA GLY A 13 -3.06 -14.76 7.53
C GLY A 13 -3.59 -13.33 7.29
N ILE A 14 -3.03 -12.58 6.35
CA ILE A 14 -3.54 -11.28 5.90
C ILE A 14 -3.99 -11.35 4.45
N GLU A 15 -5.21 -10.88 4.18
CA GLU A 15 -5.65 -10.58 2.81
C GLU A 15 -5.01 -9.27 2.34
N HIS A 16 -3.95 -9.36 1.54
CA HIS A 16 -3.26 -8.23 0.93
C HIS A 16 -3.95 -7.80 -0.35
N PHE A 17 -4.14 -6.49 -0.53
CA PHE A 17 -4.73 -5.91 -1.72
C PHE A 17 -3.66 -5.53 -2.75
N LEU A 18 -3.89 -5.92 -4.00
CA LEU A 18 -3.11 -5.54 -5.17
C LEU A 18 -4.05 -4.87 -6.20
N LEU A 19 -3.56 -3.80 -6.81
CA LEU A 19 -4.23 -3.11 -7.91
C LEU A 19 -3.33 -3.16 -9.14
N HIS A 20 -3.81 -3.80 -10.20
CA HIS A 20 -3.06 -4.04 -11.43
C HIS A 20 -3.57 -3.11 -12.51
N TYR A 21 -2.66 -2.51 -13.29
CA TYR A 21 -3.02 -2.04 -14.63
C TYR A 21 -2.20 -2.85 -15.64
N PRO A 22 -2.81 -3.91 -16.19
CA PRO A 22 -2.16 -4.77 -17.17
C PRO A 22 -1.82 -4.02 -18.46
N LYS A 23 -0.66 -4.32 -19.04
CA LYS A 23 -0.26 -3.94 -20.39
C LYS A 23 -0.07 -5.19 -21.25
N THR A 24 0.65 -5.06 -22.35
CA THR A 24 1.03 -6.18 -23.20
C THR A 24 1.90 -7.19 -22.42
N SER A 25 1.87 -8.46 -22.81
CA SER A 25 2.53 -9.54 -22.08
C SER A 25 4.07 -9.48 -22.12
N ASP A 26 4.64 -8.65 -23.00
CA ASP A 26 6.07 -8.34 -23.10
C ASP A 26 6.49 -7.15 -22.23
N ALA A 27 5.54 -6.35 -21.72
CA ALA A 27 5.85 -5.22 -20.87
C ALA A 27 6.39 -5.71 -19.51
N PRO A 28 7.51 -5.14 -19.01
CA PRO A 28 8.03 -5.48 -17.69
C PRO A 28 7.03 -5.13 -16.58
N VAL A 29 7.08 -5.89 -15.48
CA VAL A 29 6.23 -5.65 -14.31
C VAL A 29 6.91 -4.67 -13.34
N LEU A 30 6.19 -3.62 -12.94
CA LEU A 30 6.63 -2.66 -11.93
C LEU A 30 5.77 -2.78 -10.67
N LEU A 31 6.34 -3.28 -9.58
CA LEU A 31 5.69 -3.30 -8.27
C LEU A 31 5.91 -1.96 -7.55
N TYR A 32 4.84 -1.23 -7.29
CA TYR A 32 4.89 0.02 -6.54
C TYR A 32 4.74 -0.23 -5.03
N LEU A 33 5.74 0.22 -4.27
CA LEU A 33 5.75 0.18 -2.80
C LEU A 33 5.57 1.58 -2.26
N HIS A 34 4.50 1.79 -1.50
CA HIS A 34 4.25 3.06 -0.87
C HIS A 34 5.24 3.41 0.26
N GLY A 35 5.34 4.71 0.52
CA GLY A 35 6.15 5.30 1.56
C GLY A 35 5.50 5.22 2.95
N GLY A 36 5.50 6.37 3.65
CA GLY A 36 5.32 6.54 5.09
C GLY A 36 4.29 5.62 5.78
N PRO A 37 4.42 5.42 7.10
CA PRO A 37 3.61 4.43 7.79
C PRO A 37 2.10 4.69 7.61
N GLY A 38 1.37 3.66 7.18
CA GLY A 38 -0.08 3.71 6.94
C GLY A 38 -0.55 4.41 5.65
N SER A 39 0.36 5.00 4.86
CA SER A 39 0.03 5.55 3.53
C SER A 39 -0.33 4.44 2.53
N PHE A 40 -1.06 4.77 1.47
CA PHE A 40 -1.33 3.85 0.37
C PHE A 40 -1.57 4.61 -0.93
N GLU A 41 -0.76 4.29 -1.94
CA GLU A 41 -0.67 5.06 -3.18
C GLU A 41 -1.57 4.49 -4.28
N SER A 42 -2.28 3.39 -4.03
CA SER A 42 -3.27 2.83 -4.96
C SER A 42 -4.40 3.81 -5.29
N LEU A 43 -4.63 4.84 -4.46
CA LEU A 43 -5.56 5.94 -4.76
C LEU A 43 -5.13 6.80 -5.95
N PHE A 44 -3.84 6.89 -6.22
CA PHE A 44 -3.24 7.72 -7.28
C PHE A 44 -2.68 6.89 -8.43
N ALA A 45 -3.05 5.61 -8.50
CA ALA A 45 -2.53 4.68 -9.49
C ALA A 45 -2.95 5.06 -10.92
N TYR A 46 -4.14 5.67 -11.08
CA TYR A 46 -4.62 6.12 -12.38
C TYR A 46 -3.76 7.24 -12.97
N GLU A 47 -3.33 8.21 -12.15
CA GLU A 47 -2.44 9.28 -12.59
C GLU A 47 -1.07 8.73 -13.02
N LEU A 48 -0.56 7.74 -12.30
CA LEU A 48 0.69 7.07 -12.65
C LEU A 48 0.56 6.20 -13.91
N ASP A 49 -0.57 5.52 -14.11
CA ASP A 49 -0.86 4.76 -15.34
C ASP A 49 -0.84 5.69 -16.55
N ASN A 50 -1.50 6.83 -16.45
CA ASN A 50 -1.50 7.84 -17.51
C ASN A 50 -0.09 8.38 -17.80
N ALA A 51 0.73 8.56 -16.77
CA ALA A 51 2.08 9.09 -16.92
C ALA A 51 3.07 8.07 -17.52
N TRP A 52 2.93 6.79 -17.16
CA TRP A 52 3.81 5.73 -17.66
C TRP A 52 3.32 5.10 -18.97
N GLY A 53 2.05 5.25 -19.32
CA GLY A 53 1.49 4.70 -20.54
C GLY A 53 1.64 3.18 -20.59
N ASP A 54 2.30 2.69 -21.63
CA ASP A 54 2.48 1.25 -21.87
C ASP A 54 3.88 0.73 -21.51
N LEU A 55 4.68 1.53 -20.79
CA LEU A 55 6.05 1.14 -20.41
C LEU A 55 6.10 -0.06 -19.47
N PHE A 56 5.11 -0.20 -18.59
CA PHE A 56 5.08 -1.23 -17.55
C PHE A 56 3.66 -1.73 -17.29
N THR A 57 3.53 -3.03 -17.05
CA THR A 57 2.41 -3.53 -16.23
C THR A 57 2.70 -3.16 -14.78
N HIS A 58 2.05 -2.13 -14.25
CA HIS A 58 2.29 -1.72 -12.87
C HIS A 58 1.28 -2.34 -11.89
N VAL A 59 1.79 -2.69 -10.71
CA VAL A 59 1.02 -3.32 -9.63
C VAL A 59 1.23 -2.49 -8.37
N HIS A 60 0.16 -1.95 -7.82
CA HIS A 60 0.17 -1.21 -6.56
C HIS A 60 -0.16 -2.15 -5.42
N TRP A 61 0.74 -2.24 -4.43
CA TRP A 61 0.50 -3.03 -3.23
C TRP A 61 0.16 -2.12 -2.04
N ASP A 62 -1.06 -2.26 -1.52
CA ASP A 62 -1.40 -1.71 -0.21
C ASP A 62 -0.75 -2.61 0.85
N GLN A 63 0.34 -2.16 1.45
CA GLN A 63 1.09 -2.95 2.42
C GLN A 63 0.25 -3.23 3.69
N ARG A 64 0.76 -4.15 4.50
CA ARG A 64 0.15 -4.53 5.78
C ARG A 64 -0.19 -3.28 6.62
N GLY A 65 -1.46 -3.13 6.97
CA GLY A 65 -1.90 -2.04 7.83
C GLY A 65 -2.19 -0.72 7.12
N ALA A 66 -2.20 -0.69 5.78
CA ALA A 66 -2.61 0.45 4.98
C ALA A 66 -3.80 0.14 4.04
N GLY A 67 -4.48 1.19 3.59
CA GLY A 67 -5.46 1.13 2.50
C GLY A 67 -6.52 0.03 2.59
N LYS A 68 -6.77 -0.62 1.45
CA LYS A 68 -7.74 -1.71 1.32
C LYS A 68 -7.30 -2.96 2.08
N THR A 69 -6.01 -3.22 2.21
CA THR A 69 -5.47 -4.30 3.08
C THR A 69 -5.90 -4.10 4.53
N LEU A 70 -5.73 -2.91 5.10
CA LEU A 70 -6.19 -2.61 6.46
C LEU A 70 -7.70 -2.78 6.58
N ARG A 71 -8.46 -2.22 5.61
CA ARG A 71 -9.92 -2.27 5.63
C ARG A 71 -10.44 -3.70 5.62
N ARG A 72 -9.86 -4.56 4.78
CA ARG A 72 -10.25 -5.95 4.62
C ARG A 72 -10.02 -6.76 5.90
N ASN A 73 -8.93 -6.48 6.61
CA ASN A 73 -8.53 -7.25 7.77
C ASN A 73 -8.96 -6.65 9.13
N LYS A 74 -9.88 -5.67 9.17
CA LYS A 74 -10.30 -4.98 10.42
C LYS A 74 -10.80 -5.92 11.53
N LYS A 75 -11.35 -7.09 11.20
CA LYS A 75 -11.86 -8.07 12.18
C LYS A 75 -10.77 -8.93 12.79
N ASN A 76 -9.60 -9.03 12.16
CA ASN A 76 -8.44 -9.73 12.70
C ASN A 76 -7.71 -8.81 13.68
N GLN A 77 -8.22 -8.72 14.92
CA GLN A 77 -7.62 -7.91 16.00
C GLN A 77 -6.21 -8.38 16.44
N SER A 78 -5.81 -9.57 16.01
CA SER A 78 -4.48 -10.16 16.22
C SER A 78 -3.41 -9.65 15.25
N LEU A 79 -3.77 -8.81 14.26
CA LEU A 79 -2.78 -8.28 13.34
C LEU A 79 -1.80 -7.35 14.07
N PRO A 80 -0.47 -7.58 13.93
CA PRO A 80 0.56 -6.78 14.61
C PRO A 80 0.46 -5.28 14.31
N GLY A 81 -0.14 -4.93 13.16
CA GLY A 81 -0.16 -3.59 12.60
C GLY A 81 -0.74 -2.50 13.49
N LYS A 82 -1.66 -2.75 14.43
CA LYS A 82 -2.14 -1.69 15.34
C LYS A 82 -1.22 -1.41 16.54
N ARG A 83 -0.48 -2.42 17.00
CA ARG A 83 0.45 -2.30 18.15
C ARG A 83 1.86 -1.94 17.70
N GLU A 84 2.32 -2.53 16.59
CA GLU A 84 3.66 -2.28 16.04
C GLU A 84 3.78 -0.90 15.40
N THR A 85 2.78 -0.44 14.63
CA THR A 85 2.83 0.91 14.04
C THR A 85 2.94 1.97 15.13
N LYS A 86 2.09 1.94 16.16
CA LYS A 86 2.18 2.84 17.31
C LYS A 86 3.56 2.81 17.98
N ASN A 87 4.19 1.63 18.06
CA ASN A 87 5.55 1.49 18.59
C ASN A 87 6.63 2.02 17.64
N ILE A 88 6.48 1.85 16.32
CA ILE A 88 7.34 2.44 15.29
C ILE A 88 7.22 3.96 15.34
N TYR A 89 6.02 4.54 15.30
CA TYR A 89 5.83 5.99 15.45
C TYR A 89 6.44 6.53 16.74
N ARG A 90 6.22 5.84 17.88
CA ARG A 90 6.87 6.21 19.14
C ARG A 90 8.39 6.16 19.05
N ARG A 91 8.96 5.08 18.52
CA ARG A 91 10.41 4.90 18.41
C ARG A 91 11.03 5.96 17.49
N TRP A 92 10.43 6.23 16.34
CA TRP A 92 10.95 7.19 15.36
C TRP A 92 10.72 8.65 15.77
N SER A 93 9.69 8.92 16.58
CA SER A 93 9.53 10.22 17.27
C SER A 93 10.68 10.49 18.23
N VAL A 94 11.19 9.47 18.95
CA VAL A 94 12.32 9.62 19.89
C VAL A 94 13.61 10.01 19.14
N TRP A 95 13.77 9.57 17.90
CA TRP A 95 14.93 9.89 17.07
C TRP A 95 14.77 11.17 16.22
N GLY A 96 13.65 11.91 16.37
CA GLY A 96 13.42 13.17 15.62
C GLY A 96 13.17 12.99 14.12
N ILE A 97 12.93 11.76 13.65
CA ILE A 97 12.75 11.45 12.21
C ILE A 97 11.33 11.80 11.73
N ILE A 98 10.35 11.83 12.63
CA ILE A 98 8.96 12.13 12.31
C ILE A 98 8.63 13.56 12.79
N PRO A 99 8.29 14.50 11.88
CA PRO A 99 7.81 15.83 12.24
C PRO A 99 6.60 15.77 13.18
N PRO A 100 6.46 16.70 14.15
CA PRO A 100 5.35 16.71 15.12
C PRO A 100 3.96 16.66 14.48
N ILE A 101 3.83 17.15 13.25
CA ILE A 101 2.56 17.29 12.53
C ILE A 101 1.95 15.94 12.11
N ILE A 102 2.77 14.90 11.95
CA ILE A 102 2.31 13.57 11.48
C ILE A 102 1.80 12.72 12.66
N ARG A 103 2.00 13.17 13.90
CA ARG A 103 1.69 12.43 15.13
C ARG A 103 0.19 12.21 15.37
N ASN A 104 -0.65 13.02 14.74
CA ASN A 104 -2.11 13.05 14.94
C ASN A 104 -2.91 12.35 13.83
N TYR A 105 -2.26 11.78 12.81
CA TYR A 105 -2.92 11.13 11.68
C TYR A 105 -2.94 9.59 11.80
N CYS A 106 -2.86 9.05 13.02
CA CYS A 106 -2.75 7.60 13.32
C CYS A 106 -3.77 7.12 14.35
#